data_AF-A0A8I5ZYL8-F1
#
_entry.id   AF-A0A8I5ZYL8-F1
#
_cell.length_a   1.000
_cell.length_b   1.000
_cell.length_c   1.000
_cell.angle_alpha   90.00
_cell.angle_beta   90.00
_cell.angle_gamma   90.00
#
_symmetry.space_group_name_H-M   'P 1'
#
loop_
_entity.id
_entity.type
_entity.pdbx_description
1 polymer ?
#
loop_
_entity_poly.entity_id
_entity_poly.type
_entity_poly.pdbx_seq_one_letter_code
_entity_poly.pdbx_strand_id
1 'polypeptide(L)'
;MGYMMASEHLEINPDHPILETLRQKDETDKYNKAVTDLVVLLFETALLSSGFSLENPQTHSNHISHMIKLGLVIVISTLRVNMVFFCMPNNFY
;
A
#
# COMPACT_ATOMS: atom_id res chain seq x y z
N MET A 1 -15.94 -30.72 4.46
CA MET A 1 -15.75 -30.21 3.08
C MET A 1 -14.33 -29.68 2.95
N GLY A 2 -13.36 -30.57 2.67
CA GLY A 2 -12.01 -30.17 2.30
C GLY A 2 -12.03 -29.79 0.83
N TYR A 3 -12.25 -28.51 0.52
CA TYR A 3 -12.06 -28.02 -0.83
C TYR A 3 -10.59 -28.19 -1.18
N MET A 4 -10.34 -28.85 -2.30
CA MET A 4 -9.02 -28.96 -2.93
C MET A 4 -8.36 -27.58 -2.90
N MET A 5 -7.25 -27.45 -2.17
CA MET A 5 -6.40 -26.27 -2.17
C MET A 5 -5.69 -26.26 -3.53
N ALA A 6 -6.37 -25.82 -4.58
CA ALA A 6 -5.73 -25.51 -5.84
C ALA A 6 -4.68 -24.42 -5.56
N SER A 7 -3.47 -24.59 -6.09
CA SER A 7 -2.47 -23.52 -6.02
C SER A 7 -2.91 -22.40 -6.95
N GLU A 8 -3.41 -21.32 -6.35
CA GLU A 8 -3.76 -20.09 -7.03
C GLU A 8 -2.48 -19.36 -7.46
N HIS A 9 -2.33 -19.07 -8.74
CA HIS A 9 -1.18 -18.31 -9.26
C HIS A 9 -1.54 -16.83 -9.35
N LEU A 10 -0.78 -15.97 -8.68
CA LEU A 10 -0.89 -14.53 -8.86
C LEU A 10 -0.12 -14.12 -10.12
N GLU A 11 -0.83 -13.75 -11.18
CA GLU A 11 -0.24 -13.14 -12.36
C GLU A 11 0.08 -11.66 -12.09
N ILE A 12 1.30 -11.26 -12.40
CA ILE A 12 1.84 -9.93 -12.12
C ILE A 12 2.14 -9.26 -13.46
N ASN A 13 1.61 -8.05 -13.67
CA ASN A 13 1.95 -7.23 -14.84
C ASN A 13 3.19 -6.37 -14.55
N PRO A 14 4.38 -6.68 -15.09
CA PRO A 14 5.61 -5.96 -14.76
C PRO A 14 5.59 -4.48 -15.18
N ASP A 15 4.78 -4.11 -16.19
CA ASP A 15 4.68 -2.74 -16.68
C ASP A 15 3.78 -1.84 -15.82
N HIS A 16 3.17 -2.40 -14.77
CA HIS A 16 2.27 -1.64 -13.92
C HIS A 16 3.06 -0.72 -12.95
N PRO A 17 2.75 0.59 -12.88
CA PRO A 17 3.53 1.56 -12.09
C PRO A 17 3.58 1.24 -10.59
N ILE A 18 2.55 0.57 -10.05
CA ILE A 18 2.56 0.11 -8.64
C ILE A 18 3.69 -0.90 -8.40
N LEU A 19 3.92 -1.84 -9.32
CA LEU A 19 4.93 -2.87 -9.15
C LEU A 19 6.35 -2.32 -9.30
N GLU A 20 6.55 -1.38 -10.22
CA GLU A 20 7.80 -0.63 -10.32
C GLU A 20 8.08 0.15 -9.01
N THR A 21 7.06 0.84 -8.47
CA THR A 21 7.20 1.56 -7.19
C THR A 21 7.49 0.62 -6.02
N LEU A 22 6.83 -0.55 -5.98
CA LEU A 22 7.08 -1.57 -4.96
C LEU A 22 8.52 -2.09 -5.03
N ARG A 23 9.03 -2.36 -6.23
CA ARG A 23 10.41 -2.79 -6.46
C ARG A 23 11.42 -1.75 -5.97
N GLN A 24 11.25 -0.49 -6.37
CA GLN A 24 12.15 0.60 -5.94
C GLN A 24 12.15 0.77 -4.41
N LYS A 25 10.98 0.62 -3.77
CA LYS A 25 10.88 0.67 -2.31
C LYS A 25 11.53 -0.52 -1.63
N ASP A 26 11.36 -1.73 -2.16
CA ASP A 26 12.00 -2.94 -1.63
C ASP A 26 13.54 -2.86 -1.75
N GLU A 27 14.06 -2.30 -2.84
CA GLU A 27 15.50 -2.06 -3.02
C GLU A 27 16.07 -1.07 -1.99
N THR A 28 15.26 -0.11 -1.55
CA THR A 28 15.68 0.91 -0.57
C THR A 28 15.52 0.44 0.88
N ASP A 29 14.47 -0.33 1.18
CA ASP A 29 14.11 -0.74 2.55
C ASP A 29 13.37 -2.09 2.56
N LYS A 30 14.15 -3.18 2.46
CA LYS A 30 13.71 -4.59 2.38
C LYS A 30 12.82 -5.07 3.54
N TYR A 31 12.76 -4.31 4.64
CA TYR A 31 12.01 -4.70 5.84
C TYR A 31 10.92 -3.68 6.19
N ASN A 32 10.52 -2.87 5.21
CA ASN A 32 9.47 -1.90 5.40
C ASN A 32 8.12 -2.62 5.53
N LYS A 33 7.59 -2.67 6.76
CA LYS A 33 6.27 -3.26 7.05
C LYS A 33 5.17 -2.70 6.14
N ALA A 34 5.22 -1.42 5.76
CA ALA A 34 4.21 -0.83 4.89
C ALA A 34 4.24 -1.41 3.46
N VAL A 35 5.44 -1.77 2.95
CA VAL A 35 5.58 -2.44 1.64
C VAL A 35 5.03 -3.85 1.73
N THR A 36 5.37 -4.60 2.79
CA THR A 36 4.82 -5.95 3.02
C THR A 36 3.29 -5.93 3.12
N ASP A 37 2.74 -5.03 3.95
CA ASP A 37 1.29 -4.89 4.11
C ASP A 37 0.60 -4.52 2.78
N LEU A 38 1.24 -3.68 1.94
CA LEU A 38 0.72 -3.31 0.61
C LEU A 38 0.72 -4.50 -0.35
N VAL A 39 1.77 -5.33 -0.37
CA VAL A 39 1.84 -6.53 -1.21
C VAL A 39 0.76 -7.54 -0.81
N VAL A 40 0.57 -7.76 0.49
CA VAL A 40 -0.51 -8.64 0.99
C VAL A 40 -1.88 -8.07 0.60
N LEU A 41 -2.09 -6.77 0.73
CA LEU A 41 -3.34 -6.12 0.34
C LEU A 41 -3.62 -6.27 -1.17
N LEU A 42 -2.61 -6.13 -2.03
CA LEU A 42 -2.74 -6.35 -3.47
C LEU A 42 -3.16 -7.79 -3.78
N PHE A 43 -2.56 -8.77 -3.11
CA PHE A 43 -2.91 -10.18 -3.27
C PHE A 43 -4.34 -10.47 -2.82
N GLU A 44 -4.75 -10.03 -1.62
CA GLU A 44 -6.11 -10.20 -1.11
C GLU A 44 -7.15 -9.52 -2.01
N THR A 45 -6.82 -8.34 -2.54
CA THR A 45 -7.68 -7.60 -3.49
C THR A 45 -7.80 -8.35 -4.82
N ALA A 46 -6.69 -8.89 -5.33
CA ALA A 46 -6.70 -9.70 -6.55
C ALA A 46 -7.57 -10.95 -6.37
N LEU A 47 -7.39 -11.68 -5.25
CA LEU A 47 -8.21 -12.85 -4.91
C LEU A 47 -9.71 -12.51 -4.91
N LEU A 48 -10.10 -11.46 -4.17
CA LEU A 48 -11.49 -10.98 -4.12
C LEU A 48 -12.01 -10.63 -5.52
N SER A 49 -11.21 -9.93 -6.32
CA SER A 49 -11.60 -9.51 -7.67
C SER A 49 -11.73 -10.69 -8.64
N SER A 50 -10.96 -11.76 -8.46
CA SER A 50 -11.07 -13.01 -9.22
C SER A 50 -12.21 -13.93 -8.75
N GLY A 51 -12.95 -13.54 -7.70
CA GLY A 51 -14.09 -14.30 -7.19
C GLY A 51 -13.76 -15.33 -6.11
N PHE A 52 -12.55 -15.30 -5.55
CA PHE A 52 -12.17 -16.15 -4.42
C PHE A 52 -12.61 -15.54 -3.10
N SER A 53 -12.89 -16.41 -2.14
CA SER A 53 -13.18 -16.00 -0.76
C SER A 53 -11.89 -15.70 -0.01
N LEU A 54 -11.89 -14.64 0.79
CA LEU A 54 -10.80 -14.38 1.72
C LEU A 54 -10.83 -15.37 2.89
N GLU A 55 -9.66 -15.82 3.33
CA GLU A 55 -9.54 -16.68 4.52
C GLU A 55 -10.00 -15.94 5.79
N ASN A 56 -9.63 -14.66 5.93
CA ASN A 56 -10.04 -13.82 7.05
C ASN A 56 -10.37 -12.38 6.59
N PRO A 57 -11.64 -11.99 6.46
CA PRO A 57 -12.00 -10.63 6.05
C PRO A 57 -11.60 -9.56 7.08
N GLN A 58 -11.39 -9.93 8.34
CA GLN A 58 -10.96 -8.99 9.38
C GLN A 58 -9.51 -8.56 9.19
N THR A 59 -8.62 -9.45 8.74
CA THR A 59 -7.21 -9.10 8.46
C THR A 59 -7.12 -8.14 7.27
N HIS A 60 -7.87 -8.42 6.21
CA HIS A 60 -7.98 -7.52 5.05
C HIS A 60 -8.46 -6.12 5.45
N SER A 61 -9.51 -6.05 6.29
CA SER A 61 -10.02 -4.79 6.83
C SER A 61 -8.98 -4.02 7.66
N ASN A 62 -8.17 -4.75 8.45
CA ASN A 62 -7.09 -4.15 9.23
C ASN A 62 -5.97 -3.59 8.33
N HIS A 63 -5.63 -4.28 7.23
CA HIS A 63 -4.67 -3.77 6.24
C HIS A 63 -5.16 -2.47 5.58
N ILE A 64 -6.44 -2.42 5.18
CA ILE A 64 -7.06 -1.20 4.64
C ILE A 64 -7.02 -0.07 5.68
N SER A 65 -7.41 -0.33 6.92
CA SER A 65 -7.36 0.66 8.00
C SER A 65 -5.94 1.18 8.24
N HIS A 66 -4.93 0.30 8.16
CA HIS A 66 -3.53 0.69 8.28
C HIS A 66 -3.09 1.58 7.11
N MET A 67 -3.47 1.24 5.88
CA MET A 67 -3.19 2.04 4.70
C MET A 67 -3.81 3.45 4.79
N ILE A 68 -5.04 3.55 5.28
CA ILE A 68 -5.71 4.83 5.53
C ILE A 68 -4.93 5.63 6.57
N LYS A 69 -4.49 5.01 7.68
CA LYS A 69 -3.68 5.69 8.70
C LYS A 69 -2.37 6.23 8.12
N LEU A 70 -1.66 5.46 7.30
CA LEU A 70 -0.44 5.90 6.64
C LEU A 70 -0.71 7.07 5.68
N GLY A 71 -1.77 6.98 4.87
CA GLY A 71 -2.19 8.05 3.96
C GLY A 71 -2.51 9.34 4.71
N LEU A 72 -3.24 9.27 5.83
CA LEU A 72 -3.56 10.43 6.66
C LEU A 72 -2.31 11.06 7.28
N VAL A 73 -1.36 10.26 7.78
CA VAL A 73 -0.09 10.78 8.34
C VAL A 73 0.72 11.49 7.27
N ILE A 74 0.81 10.93 6.06
CA ILE A 74 1.53 11.54 4.93
C ILE A 74 0.85 12.84 4.51
N VAL A 75 -0.48 12.86 4.37
CA VAL A 75 -1.23 14.07 3.98
C VAL A 75 -1.07 15.18 5.02
N ILE A 76 -1.23 14.88 6.32
CA ILE A 76 -1.08 15.87 7.39
C ILE A 76 0.36 16.38 7.48
N SER A 77 1.35 15.50 7.33
CA SER A 77 2.77 15.90 7.34
C SER A 77 3.10 16.75 6.11
N THR A 78 2.62 16.38 4.92
CA THR A 78 2.83 17.12 3.68
C THR A 78 2.16 18.49 3.70
N LEU A 79 0.98 18.60 4.32
CA LEU A 79 0.32 19.89 4.61
C LEU A 79 1.18 20.74 5.56
N ARG A 80 1.82 20.15 6.57
CA ARG A 80 2.75 20.88 7.44
C ARG A 80 3.99 21.36 6.70
N VAL A 81 4.60 20.54 5.84
CA VAL A 81 5.78 20.96 5.06
C VAL A 81 5.42 22.08 4.07
N ASN A 82 4.27 21.98 3.39
CA ASN A 82 3.80 23.07 2.51
C ASN A 82 3.44 24.34 3.29
N MET A 83 2.91 24.23 4.51
CA MET A 83 2.60 25.39 5.34
C MET A 83 3.86 26.09 5.87
N VAL A 84 4.95 25.35 6.13
CA VAL A 84 6.26 25.95 6.48
C VAL A 84 6.89 26.65 5.27
N PHE A 85 6.69 26.12 4.05
CA PHE A 85 7.20 26.75 2.84
C PHE A 85 6.41 28.00 2.40
N PHE A 86 5.11 28.07 2.72
CA PHE A 86 4.26 29.22 2.39
C PHE A 86 4.33 30.37 3.42
N CYS A 87 4.96 30.15 4.59
CA CYS A 87 5.14 31.16 5.64
C CYS A 87 6.57 31.73 5.70
N MET A 88 7.24 31.83 4.54
CA MET A 88 8.36 32.76 4.39
C MET A 88 7.86 33.98 3.62
N PRO A 89 7.65 35.14 4.28
CA PRO A 89 7.38 36.37 3.57
C PRO A 89 8.64 36.73 2.79
N ASN A 90 8.49 36.94 1.48
CA ASN A 90 9.43 37.71 0.69
C ASN A 90 9.52 39.13 1.29
N ASN A 91 10.40 39.29 2.27
CA ASN A 91 10.79 40.57 2.84
C ASN A 91 12.28 40.51 3.15
N PHE A 92 13.07 40.62 2.08
CA PHE A 92 14.44 41.11 2.19
C PHE A 92 14.83 41.77 0.86
N TYR A 93 14.63 43.09 0.82
CA TYR A 93 15.01 44.08 -0.22
C TYR A 93 14.29 44.04 -1.57
#